data_AF-A0A4S4CWP2-F1
#
_entry.id   AF-A0A4S4CWP2-F1
#
_cell.length_a   1.000
_cell.length_b   1.000
_cell.length_c   1.000
_cell.angle_alpha   90.00
_cell.angle_beta   90.00
_cell.angle_gamma   90.00
#
_symmetry.space_group_name_H-M   'P 1'
#
loop_
_entity.id
_entity.type
_entity.pdbx_description
1 polymer ?
#
loop_
_entity_poly.entity_id
_entity_poly.type
_entity_poly.pdbx_seq_one_letter_code
_entity_poly.pdbx_strand_id
1 'polypeptide(L)'
;MNPNVHSVCSDLSYNNLSSSVDSDSFCQRQQNVSSFHINCGGTEVAVDGKTYEKDTDSAGSSRLFISRTNWAFSSTGDFVEDNSPTYIWTNTSRLSMKNSELYMNARLSPLSLTYYGFCLQNGKYTVNLHFAEIMFTDDETYSSIGRRIFDVYIQGKLVLKDFNIEHEAGGVGKETIQNFTAEVTKSTLDIRFYWAGRGTTAIPFKGAYGPLISAISVNPNFDPSENGSNASVSGKGNTISAGGIVGIVAGVVFAIILMLDLKGLDLHTGSFTLRQIKAATKNFDVANKVGEGGFGSVYKGLLLDGTVIAVKQLSSKSKQGNREFVNEIGMISALQHPNLVKLYGCCIEEDQLLLVYEYMENNSLARALFEVAKLCILGYYSNNHTLVYADIISISSLSS
;
A
#
# COMPACT_ATOMS: atom_id res chain seq x y z
N MET A 1 -10.39 -12.56 28.28
CA MET A 1 -10.90 -11.24 27.90
C MET A 1 -9.70 -10.40 27.49
N ASN A 2 -9.46 -10.24 26.20
CA ASN A 2 -8.20 -9.72 25.66
C ASN A 2 -8.52 -8.52 24.74
N PRO A 3 -8.21 -7.27 25.12
CA PRO A 3 -8.47 -6.09 24.31
C PRO A 3 -7.16 -5.67 23.63
N ASN A 4 -6.97 -6.02 22.35
CA ASN A 4 -5.88 -5.44 21.55
C ASN A 4 -6.43 -5.02 20.19
N VAL A 5 -6.86 -3.76 20.15
CA VAL A 5 -7.24 -3.02 18.96
C VAL A 5 -6.00 -2.23 18.53
N HIS A 6 -5.36 -2.64 17.43
CA HIS A 6 -4.49 -1.74 16.66
C HIS A 6 -5.10 -1.59 15.26
N SER A 7 -6.06 -0.68 15.19
CA SER A 7 -6.55 -0.09 13.95
C SER A 7 -5.48 0.89 13.46
N VAL A 8 -4.81 0.56 12.36
CA VAL A 8 -4.10 1.55 11.54
C VAL A 8 -5.10 1.99 10.48
N CYS A 9 -5.64 3.19 10.65
CA CYS A 9 -6.49 3.84 9.66
C CYS A 9 -5.70 4.00 8.35
N SER A 10 -6.24 3.38 7.30
CA SER A 10 -5.84 3.57 5.92
C SER A 10 -6.73 4.64 5.31
N ASP A 11 -6.31 5.90 5.44
CA ASP A 11 -6.80 7.01 4.60
C ASP A 11 -5.70 7.36 3.60
N LEU A 12 -5.51 6.49 2.61
CA LEU A 12 -4.80 6.86 1.39
C LEU A 12 -5.76 7.70 0.54
N SER A 13 -5.78 9.01 0.79
CA SER A 13 -6.46 9.95 -0.09
C SER A 13 -5.74 9.98 -1.45
N TYR A 14 -6.34 9.28 -2.41
CA TYR A 14 -6.39 9.38 -3.88
C TYR A 14 -5.49 10.34 -4.69
N ASN A 15 -4.90 11.40 -4.13
CA ASN A 15 -4.14 12.40 -4.90
C ASN A 15 -2.70 12.00 -5.24
N ASN A 16 -2.16 10.92 -4.64
CA ASN A 16 -0.74 10.55 -4.81
C ASN A 16 -0.46 9.30 -5.66
N LEU A 17 -1.50 8.55 -6.06
CA LEU A 17 -1.31 7.49 -7.06
C LEU A 17 -1.34 8.04 -8.49
N SER A 18 -1.95 9.23 -8.70
CA SER A 18 -1.88 9.97 -9.95
C SER A 18 -0.58 10.76 -10.13
N SER A 19 0.18 11.00 -9.06
CA SER A 19 1.42 11.80 -9.11
C SER A 19 2.71 10.98 -9.19
N SER A 20 2.66 9.69 -8.85
CA SER A 20 3.84 8.78 -8.88
C SER A 20 3.92 7.90 -10.13
N VAL A 21 2.84 7.84 -10.91
CA VAL A 21 2.83 7.37 -12.28
C VAL A 21 2.11 8.44 -13.06
N ASP A 22 2.70 8.89 -14.16
CA ASP A 22 2.08 9.76 -15.16
C ASP A 22 0.90 9.01 -15.79
N SER A 23 -0.16 8.85 -14.99
CA SER A 23 -1.32 8.03 -15.25
C SER A 23 -2.08 8.57 -16.46
N ASP A 24 -2.08 9.89 -16.65
CA ASP A 24 -2.59 10.53 -17.85
C ASP A 24 -1.79 10.14 -19.11
N SER A 25 -0.45 10.13 -19.10
CA SER A 25 0.32 9.73 -20.29
C SER A 25 0.33 8.22 -20.53
N PHE A 26 0.22 7.40 -19.48
CA PHE A 26 0.04 5.95 -19.56
C PHE A 26 -1.34 5.59 -20.14
N CYS A 27 -2.41 6.23 -19.66
CA CYS A 27 -3.76 6.04 -20.16
C CYS A 27 -3.95 6.60 -21.58
N GLN A 28 -3.25 7.68 -21.95
CA GLN A 28 -3.31 8.23 -23.32
C GLN A 28 -2.78 7.26 -24.39
N ARG A 29 -1.89 6.32 -24.03
CA ARG A 29 -1.40 5.26 -24.94
C ARG A 29 -2.32 4.04 -24.97
N GLN A 30 -3.11 3.82 -23.92
CA GLN A 30 -4.11 2.75 -23.82
C GLN A 30 -5.51 3.33 -24.03
N GLN A 31 -5.86 3.64 -25.28
CA GLN A 31 -7.23 4.06 -25.60
C GLN A 31 -8.24 3.02 -25.09
N ASN A 32 -9.11 3.44 -24.17
CA ASN A 32 -10.36 2.80 -23.78
C ASN A 32 -10.27 1.35 -23.27
N VAL A 33 -9.55 1.13 -22.16
CA VAL A 33 -9.67 -0.13 -21.43
C VAL A 33 -10.99 -0.13 -20.65
N SER A 34 -11.93 -0.98 -21.10
CA SER A 34 -13.29 -1.02 -20.56
C SER A 34 -13.49 -2.08 -19.49
N SER A 35 -12.53 -2.98 -19.28
CA SER A 35 -12.61 -4.09 -18.32
C SER A 35 -11.22 -4.54 -17.90
N PHE A 36 -11.11 -5.20 -16.75
CA PHE A 36 -9.88 -5.91 -16.38
C PHE A 36 -10.21 -7.19 -15.61
N HIS A 37 -9.32 -8.17 -15.73
CA HIS A 37 -9.50 -9.52 -15.19
C HIS A 37 -8.15 -9.98 -14.63
N ILE A 38 -8.11 -10.40 -13.37
CA ILE A 38 -6.87 -10.70 -12.65
C ILE A 38 -6.97 -12.09 -12.03
N ASN A 39 -6.00 -12.97 -12.31
CA ASN A 39 -5.82 -14.23 -11.61
C ASN A 39 -4.91 -14.02 -10.40
N CYS A 40 -5.50 -13.73 -9.24
CA CYS A 40 -4.81 -13.25 -8.04
C CYS A 40 -3.88 -14.33 -7.47
N GLY A 41 -2.57 -14.07 -7.49
CA GLY A 41 -1.55 -15.05 -7.08
C GLY A 41 -1.22 -16.10 -8.15
N GLY A 42 -1.91 -16.09 -9.30
CA GLY A 42 -1.80 -17.10 -10.35
C GLY A 42 -1.16 -16.58 -11.64
N THR A 43 -0.90 -17.51 -12.56
CA THR A 43 -0.45 -17.19 -13.93
C THR A 43 -1.61 -16.77 -14.82
N GLU A 44 -1.32 -16.22 -15.99
CA GLU A 44 -2.34 -15.83 -16.96
C GLU A 44 -3.17 -17.05 -17.39
N VAL A 45 -4.48 -16.87 -17.49
CA VAL A 45 -5.40 -17.95 -17.86
C VAL A 45 -6.61 -17.44 -18.63
N ALA A 46 -7.07 -18.22 -19.61
CA ALA A 46 -8.24 -17.90 -20.41
C ALA A 46 -9.45 -18.73 -19.96
N VAL A 47 -10.50 -18.06 -19.47
CA VAL A 47 -11.69 -18.67 -18.89
C VAL A 47 -12.94 -17.98 -19.41
N ASP A 48 -13.91 -18.77 -19.90
CA ASP A 48 -15.20 -18.29 -20.41
C ASP A 48 -15.06 -17.11 -21.42
N GLY A 49 -14.04 -17.19 -22.30
CA GLY A 49 -13.76 -16.18 -23.32
C GLY A 49 -13.09 -14.90 -22.81
N LYS A 50 -12.67 -14.86 -21.54
CA LYS A 50 -11.93 -13.75 -20.93
C LYS A 50 -10.53 -14.20 -20.56
N THR A 51 -9.54 -13.33 -20.77
CA THR A 51 -8.16 -13.57 -20.32
C THR A 51 -7.96 -12.89 -18.97
N TYR A 52 -7.72 -13.69 -17.93
CA TYR A 52 -7.30 -13.21 -16.62
C TYR A 52 -5.79 -13.04 -16.59
N GLU A 53 -5.34 -11.82 -16.39
CA GLU A 53 -3.94 -11.46 -16.33
C GLU A 53 -3.25 -12.06 -15.11
N LYS A 54 -1.96 -12.35 -15.25
CA LYS A 54 -1.15 -12.94 -14.18
C LYS A 54 -0.93 -11.96 -13.03
N ASP A 55 -0.97 -12.47 -11.81
CA ASP A 55 -0.59 -11.75 -10.60
C ASP A 55 0.40 -12.59 -9.77
N THR A 56 1.62 -12.71 -10.27
CA THR A 56 2.66 -13.59 -9.70
C THR A 56 3.69 -12.85 -8.86
N ASP A 57 3.48 -11.56 -8.55
CA ASP A 57 4.42 -10.81 -7.70
C ASP A 57 4.41 -11.41 -6.28
N SER A 58 5.59 -11.73 -5.75
CA SER A 58 5.72 -12.35 -4.44
C SER A 58 5.22 -11.48 -3.28
N ALA A 59 4.96 -10.19 -3.55
CA ALA A 59 4.67 -9.17 -2.57
C ALA A 59 5.72 -9.12 -1.45
N GLY A 60 5.29 -8.79 -0.23
CA GLY A 60 6.10 -8.60 0.95
C GLY A 60 5.30 -7.84 2.02
N SER A 61 5.90 -7.61 3.18
CA SER A 61 5.19 -7.03 4.33
C SER A 61 4.67 -5.60 4.08
N SER A 62 5.24 -4.93 3.08
CA SER A 62 4.68 -3.73 2.45
C SER A 62 5.12 -3.69 0.98
N ARG A 63 4.15 -3.70 0.07
CA ARG A 63 4.38 -3.76 -1.38
C ARG A 63 3.33 -2.94 -2.12
N LEU A 64 3.76 -2.12 -3.09
CA LEU A 64 2.94 -1.58 -4.16
C LEU A 64 3.42 -2.12 -5.51
N PHE A 65 2.66 -3.01 -6.14
CA PHE A 65 2.93 -3.54 -7.48
C PHE A 65 2.07 -2.81 -8.51
N ILE A 66 2.69 -2.43 -9.63
CA ILE A 66 2.02 -1.77 -10.76
C ILE A 66 2.19 -2.68 -11.97
N SER A 67 1.08 -3.11 -12.58
CA SER A 67 1.10 -3.93 -13.79
C SER A 67 1.58 -3.12 -15.00
N ARG A 68 1.91 -3.82 -16.09
CA ARG A 68 2.12 -3.20 -17.40
C ARG A 68 0.81 -2.84 -18.11
N THR A 69 -0.31 -3.26 -17.54
CA THR A 69 -1.68 -3.01 -17.98
C THR A 69 -2.36 -2.07 -17.00
N ASN A 70 -3.68 -2.03 -16.99
CA ASN A 70 -4.47 -1.02 -16.30
C ASN A 70 -4.83 -1.37 -14.85
N TRP A 71 -3.97 -2.13 -14.15
CA TRP A 71 -4.22 -2.51 -12.75
C TRP A 71 -2.95 -2.54 -11.89
N ALA A 72 -3.15 -2.45 -10.58
CA ALA A 72 -2.10 -2.47 -9.56
C ALA A 72 -2.63 -3.13 -8.28
N PHE A 73 -1.74 -3.49 -7.36
CA PHE A 73 -2.15 -3.85 -6.01
C PHE A 73 -1.19 -3.29 -4.95
N SER A 74 -1.74 -3.00 -3.78
CA SER A 74 -0.98 -2.73 -2.56
C SER A 74 -1.27 -3.80 -1.50
N SER A 75 -0.24 -4.24 -0.79
CA SER A 75 -0.35 -5.20 0.31
C SER A 75 0.41 -4.67 1.53
N THR A 76 -0.14 -4.88 2.72
CA THR A 76 0.43 -4.40 3.99
C THR A 76 0.26 -5.41 5.12
N GLY A 77 1.17 -5.31 6.08
CA GLY A 77 1.19 -6.14 7.28
C GLY A 77 2.22 -7.27 7.17
N ASP A 78 2.56 -7.86 8.30
CA ASP A 78 3.51 -8.96 8.39
C ASP A 78 2.85 -10.15 9.08
N PHE A 79 3.13 -11.37 8.61
CA PHE A 79 2.65 -12.57 9.27
C PHE A 79 3.47 -12.82 10.53
N VAL A 80 2.84 -12.69 11.69
CA VAL A 80 3.53 -12.80 12.99
C VAL A 80 4.09 -14.21 13.16
N GLU A 81 5.39 -14.29 13.46
CA GLU A 81 6.12 -15.55 13.74
C GLU A 81 6.17 -16.55 12.56
N ASP A 82 5.99 -16.08 11.33
CA ASP A 82 6.29 -16.86 10.11
C ASP A 82 7.70 -16.53 9.61
N ASN A 83 8.58 -17.54 9.59
CA ASN A 83 9.96 -17.37 9.12
C ASN A 83 10.08 -17.30 7.59
N SER A 84 9.02 -17.66 6.87
CA SER A 84 8.97 -17.66 5.40
C SER A 84 7.58 -17.24 4.91
N PRO A 85 7.17 -15.98 5.17
CA PRO A 85 5.82 -15.51 4.86
C PRO A 85 5.56 -15.61 3.36
N THR A 86 4.52 -16.35 3.00
CA THR A 86 4.02 -16.38 1.62
C THR A 86 2.78 -15.51 1.48
N TYR A 87 2.75 -14.69 0.43
CA TYR A 87 1.62 -13.82 0.10
C TYR A 87 0.79 -14.40 -1.06
N ILE A 88 1.14 -15.59 -1.53
CA ILE A 88 0.42 -16.38 -2.51
C ILE A 88 0.28 -17.78 -1.96
N TRP A 89 -0.95 -18.29 -1.90
CA TRP A 89 -1.19 -19.69 -1.64
C TRP A 89 -1.40 -20.44 -2.95
N THR A 90 -0.88 -21.66 -3.02
CA THR A 90 -1.08 -22.57 -4.16
C THR A 90 -1.72 -23.84 -3.64
N ASN A 91 -2.91 -24.14 -4.14
CA ASN A 91 -3.57 -25.39 -3.84
C ASN A 91 -2.82 -26.56 -4.51
N THR A 92 -2.67 -27.67 -3.77
CA THR A 92 -2.06 -28.90 -4.25
C THR A 92 -3.08 -29.95 -4.67
N SER A 93 -4.33 -29.82 -4.23
CA SER A 93 -5.41 -30.76 -4.50
C SER A 93 -6.15 -30.42 -5.79
N ARG A 94 -6.74 -31.43 -6.43
CA ARG A 94 -7.62 -31.20 -7.58
C ARG A 94 -8.95 -30.60 -7.12
N LEU A 95 -9.31 -29.47 -7.70
CA LEU A 95 -10.62 -28.85 -7.51
C LEU A 95 -11.59 -29.35 -8.58
N SER A 96 -12.79 -29.76 -8.18
CA SER A 96 -13.81 -30.35 -9.06
C SER A 96 -14.75 -29.31 -9.71
N MET A 97 -14.64 -28.05 -9.30
CA MET A 97 -15.42 -26.92 -9.81
C MET A 97 -15.14 -26.60 -11.28
N LYS A 98 -16.09 -25.91 -11.94
CA LYS A 98 -15.87 -25.37 -13.29
C LYS A 98 -14.82 -24.26 -13.23
N ASN A 99 -13.95 -24.19 -14.25
CA ASN A 99 -12.88 -23.20 -14.36
C ASN A 99 -11.94 -23.21 -13.14
N SER A 100 -11.63 -24.40 -12.64
CA SER A 100 -10.82 -24.61 -11.43
C SER A 100 -9.45 -23.94 -11.49
N GLU A 101 -8.93 -23.69 -12.71
CA GLU A 101 -7.71 -22.94 -12.96
C GLU A 101 -7.66 -21.54 -12.31
N LEU A 102 -8.81 -20.88 -12.08
CA LEU A 102 -8.88 -19.58 -11.38
C LEU A 102 -8.77 -19.69 -9.86
N TYR A 103 -8.91 -20.89 -9.30
CA TYR A 103 -8.98 -21.12 -7.86
C TYR A 103 -7.79 -21.96 -7.34
N MET A 104 -6.85 -22.32 -8.23
CA MET A 104 -5.63 -23.02 -7.86
C MET A 104 -4.64 -22.13 -7.11
N ASN A 105 -4.74 -20.81 -7.28
CA ASN A 105 -3.93 -19.82 -6.58
C ASN A 105 -4.83 -18.79 -5.91
N ALA A 106 -4.32 -18.19 -4.83
CA ALA A 106 -4.95 -17.04 -4.22
C ALA A 106 -3.90 -16.09 -3.64
N ARG A 107 -4.14 -14.78 -3.76
CA ARG A 107 -3.34 -13.76 -3.08
C ARG A 107 -3.83 -13.56 -1.65
N LEU A 108 -2.87 -13.37 -0.75
CA LEU A 108 -3.06 -13.16 0.68
C LEU A 108 -2.44 -11.82 1.11
N SER A 109 -2.91 -11.29 2.24
CA SER A 109 -2.23 -10.22 2.96
C SER A 109 -2.48 -10.33 4.46
N PRO A 110 -1.51 -9.99 5.34
CA PRO A 110 -1.72 -10.07 6.78
C PRO A 110 -2.70 -9.02 7.31
N LEU A 111 -2.81 -7.85 6.68
CA LEU A 111 -3.63 -6.75 7.17
C LEU A 111 -4.56 -6.18 6.11
N SER A 112 -4.01 -5.65 5.02
CA SER A 112 -4.81 -5.01 3.97
C SER A 112 -4.22 -5.30 2.60
N LEU A 113 -5.09 -5.77 1.71
CA LEU A 113 -4.81 -5.97 0.30
C LEU A 113 -5.76 -5.08 -0.50
N THR A 114 -5.23 -4.21 -1.36
CA THR A 114 -6.05 -3.35 -2.21
C THR A 114 -5.66 -3.56 -3.66
N TYR A 115 -6.61 -3.91 -4.51
CA TYR A 115 -6.45 -3.86 -5.96
C TYR A 115 -6.99 -2.55 -6.51
N TYR A 116 -6.31 -2.03 -7.52
CA TYR A 116 -6.68 -0.83 -8.24
C TYR A 116 -6.81 -1.17 -9.71
N GLY A 117 -7.92 -0.76 -10.35
CA GLY A 117 -8.03 -0.64 -11.80
C GLY A 117 -7.98 0.83 -12.18
N PHE A 118 -7.15 1.22 -13.14
CA PHE A 118 -7.01 2.60 -13.63
C PHE A 118 -7.31 2.68 -15.14
N CYS A 119 -7.29 3.88 -15.71
CA CYS A 119 -7.67 4.14 -17.11
C CYS A 119 -9.09 3.66 -17.49
N LEU A 120 -9.99 3.52 -16.52
CA LEU A 120 -11.35 3.07 -16.78
C LEU A 120 -12.21 4.23 -17.30
N GLN A 121 -13.20 3.92 -18.15
CA GLN A 121 -14.23 4.88 -18.49
C GLN A 121 -15.10 5.16 -17.25
N ASN A 122 -15.59 6.40 -17.12
CA ASN A 122 -16.52 6.70 -16.04
C ASN A 122 -17.88 6.03 -16.31
N GLY A 123 -18.43 5.36 -15.31
CA GLY A 123 -19.69 4.64 -15.45
C GLY A 123 -19.85 3.54 -14.40
N LYS A 124 -20.90 2.74 -14.58
CA LYS A 124 -21.19 1.62 -13.68
C LYS A 124 -20.54 0.34 -14.18
N TYR A 125 -19.95 -0.40 -13.25
CA TYR A 125 -19.22 -1.63 -13.52
C TYR A 125 -19.78 -2.76 -12.66
N THR A 126 -19.85 -3.95 -13.24
CA THR A 126 -20.03 -5.20 -12.51
C THR A 126 -18.67 -5.70 -12.06
N VAL A 127 -18.50 -5.80 -10.74
CA VAL A 127 -17.33 -6.32 -10.05
C VAL A 127 -17.67 -7.72 -9.53
N ASN A 128 -16.99 -8.74 -10.05
CA ASN A 128 -17.07 -10.11 -9.56
C ASN A 128 -15.79 -10.43 -8.78
N LEU A 129 -15.95 -10.81 -7.53
CA LEU A 129 -14.86 -11.24 -6.66
C LEU A 129 -14.95 -12.76 -6.49
N HIS A 130 -13.93 -13.46 -6.94
CA HIS A 130 -13.87 -14.92 -6.94
C HIS A 130 -13.07 -15.41 -5.74
N PHE A 131 -13.69 -16.25 -4.93
CA PHE A 131 -13.09 -16.83 -3.73
C PHE A 131 -13.20 -18.34 -3.74
N ALA A 132 -12.18 -19.00 -3.20
CA ALA A 132 -12.25 -20.37 -2.71
C ALA A 132 -11.36 -20.49 -1.49
N GLU A 133 -11.85 -21.12 -0.43
CA GLU A 133 -11.00 -21.39 0.74
C GLU A 133 -10.14 -22.62 0.44
N ILE A 134 -8.83 -22.39 0.31
CA ILE A 134 -7.84 -23.39 -0.14
C ILE A 134 -6.69 -23.57 0.85
N MET A 135 -6.71 -22.84 1.97
CA MET A 135 -5.71 -22.98 3.05
C MET A 135 -6.19 -23.91 4.16
N PHE A 136 -7.49 -23.93 4.45
CA PHE A 136 -8.09 -24.84 5.45
C PHE A 136 -8.50 -26.15 4.79
N THR A 137 -8.83 -27.14 5.60
CA THR A 137 -9.37 -28.44 5.18
C THR A 137 -10.71 -28.67 5.87
N ASP A 138 -11.55 -29.55 5.34
CA ASP A 138 -12.84 -29.95 5.94
C ASP A 138 -12.79 -31.36 6.56
N ASP A 139 -11.58 -31.86 6.82
CA ASP A 139 -11.35 -33.17 7.44
C ASP A 139 -11.52 -33.13 8.97
N GLU A 140 -11.42 -34.29 9.62
CA GLU A 140 -11.50 -34.40 11.09
C GLU A 140 -10.23 -33.92 11.82
N THR A 141 -9.34 -33.18 11.13
CA THR A 141 -8.09 -32.69 11.72
C THR A 141 -8.27 -31.32 12.36
N TYR A 142 -7.27 -30.89 13.13
CA TYR A 142 -7.22 -29.56 13.72
C TYR A 142 -7.30 -28.42 12.68
N SER A 143 -7.01 -28.69 11.41
CA SER A 143 -7.10 -27.69 10.34
C SER A 143 -8.53 -27.24 10.06
N SER A 144 -9.54 -28.08 10.31
CA SER A 144 -10.94 -27.78 9.97
C SER A 144 -11.67 -26.88 10.97
N ILE A 145 -11.10 -26.66 12.15
CA ILE A 145 -11.63 -25.70 13.13
C ILE A 145 -11.21 -24.25 12.81
N GLY A 146 -10.31 -24.08 11.85
CA GLY A 146 -9.81 -22.78 11.44
C GLY A 146 -10.87 -21.94 10.74
N ARG A 147 -10.82 -20.61 10.93
CA ARG A 147 -11.82 -19.68 10.38
C ARG A 147 -11.14 -18.46 9.83
N ARG A 148 -11.42 -18.15 8.56
CA ARG A 148 -11.00 -16.91 7.90
C ARG A 148 -12.14 -15.91 7.86
N ILE A 149 -11.90 -14.70 8.37
CA ILE A 149 -12.91 -13.63 8.43
C ILE A 149 -12.25 -12.31 8.07
N PHE A 150 -12.77 -11.59 7.08
CA PHE A 150 -12.28 -10.27 6.68
C PHE A 150 -13.40 -9.40 6.10
N ASP A 151 -13.14 -8.11 5.96
CA ASP A 151 -14.07 -7.16 5.36
C ASP A 151 -13.66 -6.84 3.91
N VAL A 152 -14.62 -6.49 3.06
CA VAL A 152 -14.40 -6.08 1.68
C VAL A 152 -15.03 -4.72 1.43
N TYR A 153 -14.26 -3.82 0.83
CA TYR A 153 -14.65 -2.48 0.43
C TYR A 153 -14.47 -2.31 -1.07
N ILE A 154 -15.39 -1.61 -1.71
CA ILE A 154 -15.26 -1.19 -3.11
C ILE A 154 -15.55 0.31 -3.16
N GLN A 155 -14.65 1.10 -3.75
CA GLN A 155 -14.73 2.57 -3.75
C GLN A 155 -14.92 3.13 -2.33
N GLY A 156 -14.17 2.60 -1.36
CA GLY A 156 -14.29 2.94 0.06
C GLY A 156 -15.59 2.51 0.77
N LYS A 157 -16.60 1.97 0.07
CA LYS A 157 -17.84 1.49 0.68
C LYS A 157 -17.70 0.04 1.15
N LEU A 158 -18.03 -0.24 2.40
CA LEU A 158 -18.11 -1.61 2.94
C LEU A 158 -19.21 -2.39 2.21
N VAL A 159 -18.83 -3.44 1.47
CA VAL A 159 -19.75 -4.29 0.70
C VAL A 159 -19.92 -5.69 1.30
N LEU A 160 -18.90 -6.21 1.98
CA LEU A 160 -18.98 -7.44 2.75
C LEU A 160 -18.34 -7.20 4.12
N LYS A 161 -19.06 -7.51 5.18
CA LYS A 161 -18.58 -7.42 6.56
C LYS A 161 -18.48 -8.82 7.15
N ASP A 162 -17.40 -9.09 7.88
CA ASP A 162 -17.18 -10.38 8.55
C ASP A 162 -17.29 -11.56 7.57
N PHE A 163 -16.79 -11.36 6.36
CA PHE A 163 -16.91 -12.31 5.27
C PHE A 163 -16.09 -13.57 5.54
N ASN A 164 -16.77 -14.72 5.49
CA ASN A 164 -16.19 -16.04 5.64
C ASN A 164 -16.44 -16.84 4.35
N ILE A 165 -15.34 -17.13 3.63
CA ILE A 165 -15.37 -17.80 2.33
C ILE A 165 -15.97 -19.21 2.44
N GLU A 166 -15.53 -20.00 3.41
CA GLU A 166 -15.98 -21.38 3.62
C GLU A 166 -17.48 -21.43 3.87
N HIS A 167 -17.99 -20.54 4.73
CA HIS A 167 -19.41 -20.45 5.03
C HIS A 167 -20.24 -20.08 3.79
N GLU A 168 -19.79 -19.07 3.04
CA GLU A 168 -20.49 -18.60 1.85
C GLU A 168 -20.45 -19.61 0.69
N ALA A 169 -19.33 -20.32 0.50
CA ALA A 169 -19.18 -21.34 -0.53
C ALA A 169 -19.83 -22.69 -0.15
N GLY A 170 -20.31 -22.83 1.10
CA GLY A 170 -20.85 -24.09 1.60
C GLY A 170 -19.80 -25.19 1.76
N GLY A 171 -18.55 -24.82 2.07
CA GLY A 171 -17.44 -25.72 2.35
C GLY A 171 -16.09 -25.22 1.83
N VAL A 172 -15.03 -25.91 2.24
CA VAL A 172 -13.65 -25.72 1.77
C VAL A 172 -13.50 -26.21 0.33
N GLY A 173 -12.63 -25.58 -0.47
CA GLY A 173 -12.32 -25.99 -1.83
C GLY A 173 -13.47 -25.78 -2.84
N LYS A 174 -14.50 -25.03 -2.45
CA LYS A 174 -15.63 -24.64 -3.31
C LYS A 174 -15.55 -23.16 -3.67
N GLU A 175 -16.06 -22.81 -4.83
CA GLU A 175 -16.14 -21.42 -5.27
C GLU A 175 -17.29 -20.70 -4.61
N THR A 176 -17.07 -19.42 -4.37
CA THR A 176 -18.14 -18.45 -4.28
C THR A 176 -17.75 -17.21 -5.07
N ILE A 177 -18.70 -16.64 -5.81
CA ILE A 177 -18.52 -15.44 -6.60
C ILE A 177 -19.42 -14.36 -6.03
N GLN A 178 -18.83 -13.30 -5.50
CA GLN A 178 -19.55 -12.18 -4.94
C GLN A 178 -19.65 -11.07 -5.98
N ASN A 179 -20.90 -10.74 -6.35
CA ASN A 179 -21.21 -9.78 -7.41
C ASN A 179 -21.64 -8.43 -6.84
N PHE A 180 -20.99 -7.36 -7.30
CA PHE A 180 -21.32 -6.00 -6.91
C PHE A 180 -21.40 -5.09 -8.13
N THR A 181 -22.20 -4.02 -8.01
CA THR A 181 -22.14 -2.90 -8.95
C THR A 181 -21.42 -1.73 -8.29
N ALA A 182 -20.40 -1.20 -8.95
CA ALA A 182 -19.61 -0.06 -8.50
C ALA A 182 -19.63 1.06 -9.55
N GLU A 183 -19.58 2.31 -9.09
CA GLU A 183 -19.49 3.48 -9.96
C GLU A 183 -18.05 3.98 -10.01
N VAL A 184 -17.56 4.24 -11.22
CA VAL A 184 -16.24 4.79 -11.49
C VAL A 184 -16.44 6.23 -11.96
N THR A 185 -15.90 7.20 -11.21
CA THR A 185 -16.07 8.64 -11.51
C THR A 185 -14.77 9.37 -11.83
N LYS A 186 -13.62 8.74 -11.53
CA LYS A 186 -12.28 9.31 -11.69
C LYS A 186 -11.35 8.34 -12.42
N SER A 187 -11.90 7.56 -13.36
CA SER A 187 -11.16 6.55 -14.12
C SER A 187 -10.40 5.51 -13.30
N THR A 188 -10.72 5.37 -12.01
CA THR A 188 -10.13 4.34 -11.14
C THR A 188 -11.21 3.64 -10.33
N LEU A 189 -10.95 2.37 -10.04
CA LEU A 189 -11.71 1.51 -9.15
C LEU A 189 -10.75 0.92 -8.12
N ASP A 190 -11.00 1.14 -6.83
CA ASP A 190 -10.32 0.41 -5.76
C ASP A 190 -11.22 -0.67 -5.15
N ILE A 191 -10.60 -1.81 -4.85
CA ILE A 191 -11.20 -2.96 -4.17
C ILE A 191 -10.26 -3.32 -3.02
N ARG A 192 -10.67 -3.04 -1.78
CA ARG A 192 -9.86 -3.27 -0.58
C ARG A 192 -10.42 -4.44 0.24
N PHE A 193 -9.55 -5.38 0.56
CA PHE A 193 -9.79 -6.47 1.49
C PHE A 193 -9.02 -6.19 2.78
N TYR A 194 -9.71 -6.17 3.91
CA TYR A 194 -9.15 -5.75 5.19
C TYR A 194 -9.40 -6.76 6.30
N TRP A 195 -8.36 -7.12 7.03
CA TRP A 195 -8.44 -8.00 8.17
C TRP A 195 -8.46 -7.21 9.48
N ALA A 196 -9.61 -7.23 10.15
CA ALA A 196 -9.82 -6.55 11.42
C ALA A 196 -9.39 -7.38 12.65
N GLY A 197 -8.50 -8.37 12.48
CA GLY A 197 -8.05 -9.24 13.58
C GLY A 197 -9.03 -10.35 13.97
N ARG A 198 -9.97 -10.72 13.08
CA ARG A 198 -11.01 -11.73 13.35
C ARG A 198 -10.68 -13.10 12.71
N GLY A 199 -11.27 -14.16 13.26
CA GLY A 199 -10.96 -15.53 12.86
C GLY A 199 -9.75 -16.11 13.59
N THR A 200 -9.16 -17.16 13.03
CA THR A 200 -8.00 -17.85 13.60
C THR A 200 -6.70 -17.34 13.00
N THR A 201 -5.64 -17.24 13.79
CA THR A 201 -4.32 -16.76 13.33
C THR A 201 -3.24 -17.83 13.27
N ALA A 202 -3.49 -18.98 13.89
CA ALA A 202 -2.53 -20.08 14.05
C ALA A 202 -3.09 -21.45 13.64
N ILE A 203 -4.15 -21.45 12.82
CA ILE A 203 -4.79 -22.65 12.28
C ILE A 203 -4.94 -22.47 10.77
N PRO A 204 -4.56 -23.45 9.93
CA PRO A 204 -3.86 -24.69 10.30
C PRO A 204 -2.40 -24.49 10.73
N PHE A 205 -1.82 -23.34 10.41
CA PHE A 205 -0.48 -22.93 10.83
C PHE A 205 -0.46 -21.42 11.16
N LYS A 206 0.62 -20.94 11.79
CA LYS A 206 0.81 -19.50 12.07
C LYS A 206 0.90 -18.71 10.77
N GLY A 207 0.12 -17.65 10.65
CA GLY A 207 0.05 -16.86 9.41
C GLY A 207 -1.11 -17.24 8.49
N ALA A 208 -1.90 -18.26 8.83
CA ALA A 208 -3.11 -18.61 8.07
C ALA A 208 -4.31 -17.71 8.41
N TYR A 209 -4.14 -16.39 8.25
CA TYR A 209 -5.17 -15.38 8.47
C TYR A 209 -5.13 -14.29 7.39
N GLY A 210 -5.98 -13.27 7.51
CA GLY A 210 -6.06 -12.18 6.55
C GLY A 210 -7.05 -12.40 5.41
N PRO A 211 -7.21 -11.44 4.49
CA PRO A 211 -7.92 -11.65 3.25
C PRO A 211 -7.27 -12.70 2.36
N LEU A 212 -8.10 -13.41 1.60
CA LEU A 212 -7.72 -14.35 0.54
C LEU A 212 -8.63 -14.07 -0.66
N ILE A 213 -8.06 -13.93 -1.86
CA ILE A 213 -8.81 -13.70 -3.10
C ILE A 213 -8.17 -14.49 -4.24
N SER A 214 -8.99 -15.19 -5.02
CA SER A 214 -8.54 -16.06 -6.11
C SER A 214 -8.52 -15.34 -7.46
N ALA A 215 -9.56 -14.57 -7.77
CA ALA A 215 -9.60 -13.78 -8.99
C ALA A 215 -10.53 -12.56 -8.88
N ILE A 216 -10.31 -11.57 -9.75
CA ILE A 216 -11.14 -10.38 -9.88
C ILE A 216 -11.56 -10.23 -11.33
N SER A 217 -12.85 -10.00 -11.58
CA SER A 217 -13.35 -9.61 -12.90
C SER A 217 -14.17 -8.34 -12.82
N VAL A 218 -13.78 -7.33 -13.58
CA VAL A 218 -14.49 -6.05 -13.66
C VAL A 218 -14.90 -5.79 -15.09
N ASN A 219 -16.21 -5.65 -15.32
CA ASN A 219 -16.79 -5.45 -16.64
C ASN A 219 -17.71 -4.22 -16.62
N PRO A 220 -17.80 -3.44 -17.70
CA PRO A 220 -18.67 -2.27 -17.75
C PRO A 220 -20.12 -2.72 -17.91
N ASN A 221 -21.05 -1.99 -17.30
CA ASN A 221 -22.50 -2.20 -17.44
C ASN A 221 -23.10 -1.30 -18.53
N PHE A 222 -22.26 -0.80 -19.43
CA PHE A 222 -22.59 0.11 -20.52
C PHE A 222 -21.79 -0.30 -21.75
N ASP A 223 -22.26 0.11 -22.93
CA ASP A 223 -21.53 -0.12 -24.17
C ASP A 223 -20.32 0.83 -24.24
N PRO A 224 -19.07 0.31 -24.24
CA PRO A 224 -17.87 1.13 -24.31
C PRO A 224 -17.73 1.91 -25.62
N SER A 225 -18.53 1.56 -26.64
CA SER A 225 -18.46 2.12 -27.99
C SER A 225 -19.30 3.39 -28.20
N GLU A 226 -20.27 3.68 -27.32
CA GLU A 226 -21.16 4.85 -27.49
C GLU A 226 -20.53 6.19 -27.06
N ASN A 227 -19.53 6.17 -26.17
CA ASN A 227 -18.83 7.38 -25.70
C ASN A 227 -17.59 7.74 -26.54
N GLY A 228 -17.38 7.06 -27.67
CA GLY A 228 -16.19 7.19 -28.53
C GLY A 228 -16.39 8.01 -29.81
N SER A 229 -17.36 8.93 -29.88
CA SER A 229 -17.44 9.85 -31.02
C SER A 229 -16.71 11.16 -30.70
N ASN A 230 -15.45 11.26 -31.13
CA ASN A 230 -14.91 12.46 -31.79
C ASN A 230 -13.53 12.22 -32.42
N ALA A 231 -13.48 12.51 -33.73
CA ALA A 231 -12.34 12.78 -34.59
C ALA A 231 -11.47 11.60 -35.07
N SER A 232 -12.01 10.83 -36.02
CA SER A 232 -11.18 10.23 -37.08
C SER A 232 -10.57 11.35 -37.95
N VAL A 233 -9.38 11.83 -37.62
CA VAL A 233 -8.60 12.64 -38.57
C VAL A 233 -7.92 11.68 -39.55
N SER A 234 -8.57 11.55 -40.70
CA SER A 234 -8.00 11.02 -41.93
C SER A 234 -6.84 11.90 -42.38
N GLY A 235 -5.61 11.53 -42.01
CA GLY A 235 -4.38 12.09 -42.55
C GLY A 235 -3.71 11.10 -43.51
N LYS A 236 -3.86 11.34 -44.82
CA LYS A 236 -3.13 10.66 -45.89
C LYS A 236 -1.61 10.92 -45.76
N GLY A 237 -0.83 9.85 -45.78
CA GLY A 237 0.53 9.70 -46.33
C GLY A 237 1.59 10.80 -46.09
N ASN A 238 2.69 10.41 -45.42
CA ASN A 238 3.99 10.26 -46.10
C ASN A 238 5.02 9.58 -45.18
N THR A 239 5.70 8.58 -45.72
CA THR A 239 6.95 8.02 -45.20
C THR A 239 8.09 9.03 -45.36
N ILE A 240 9.02 9.08 -44.40
CA ILE A 240 10.48 8.91 -44.58
C ILE A 240 11.18 8.94 -43.20
N SER A 241 12.06 7.95 -43.04
CA SER A 241 13.03 7.75 -41.97
C SER A 241 14.17 8.79 -42.00
N ALA A 242 14.57 9.31 -40.84
CA ALA A 242 15.93 9.77 -40.59
C ALA A 242 16.21 9.70 -39.07
N GLY A 243 16.94 8.65 -38.66
CA GLY A 243 17.39 8.44 -37.29
C GLY A 243 18.67 9.20 -36.95
N GLY A 244 18.87 9.41 -35.65
CA GLY A 244 20.16 9.70 -35.04
C GLY A 244 20.58 11.17 -35.10
N ILE A 245 20.17 11.94 -34.09
CA ILE A 245 20.86 13.08 -33.43
C ILE A 245 19.89 13.80 -32.47
N VAL A 246 18.57 13.65 -32.65
CA VAL A 246 17.55 14.25 -31.75
C VAL A 246 17.49 13.54 -30.37
N GLY A 247 17.94 12.29 -30.27
CA GLY A 247 17.85 11.49 -29.04
C GLY A 247 18.76 11.95 -27.89
N ILE A 248 19.90 12.58 -28.16
CA ILE A 248 20.82 13.03 -27.09
C ILE A 248 20.36 14.38 -26.53
N VAL A 249 19.91 15.30 -27.39
CA VAL A 249 19.36 16.58 -26.92
C VAL A 249 18.03 16.35 -26.21
N ALA A 250 17.15 15.50 -26.75
CA ALA A 250 15.91 15.11 -26.07
C ALA A 250 16.19 14.32 -24.79
N GLY A 251 17.22 13.46 -24.75
CA GLY A 251 17.61 12.73 -23.55
C GLY A 251 18.21 13.61 -22.45
N VAL A 252 19.02 14.62 -22.81
CA VAL A 252 19.57 15.59 -21.86
C VAL A 252 18.50 16.57 -21.42
N VAL A 253 17.62 17.03 -22.32
CA VAL A 253 16.46 17.86 -21.97
C VAL A 253 15.47 17.05 -21.13
N PHE A 254 15.25 15.76 -21.38
CA PHE A 254 14.43 14.87 -20.57
C PHE A 254 15.06 14.54 -19.22
N ALA A 255 16.39 14.40 -19.14
CA ALA A 255 17.10 14.23 -17.87
C ALA A 255 17.12 15.53 -17.06
N ILE A 256 17.23 16.69 -17.71
CA ILE A 256 17.10 18.01 -17.09
C ILE A 256 15.65 18.25 -16.66
N ILE A 257 14.66 17.85 -17.46
CA ILE A 257 13.23 17.91 -17.11
C ILE A 257 12.92 16.94 -15.96
N LEU A 258 13.45 15.71 -15.94
CA LEU A 258 13.34 14.78 -14.81
C LEU A 258 14.06 15.30 -13.54
N MET A 259 15.20 15.95 -13.70
CA MET A 259 15.92 16.61 -12.58
C MET A 259 15.23 17.90 -12.13
N LEU A 260 14.48 18.56 -13.00
CA LEU A 260 13.65 19.74 -12.68
C LEU A 260 12.28 19.34 -12.11
N ASP A 261 11.71 18.20 -12.50
CA ASP A 261 10.46 17.64 -11.97
C ASP A 261 10.64 17.02 -10.57
N LEU A 262 11.84 16.55 -10.24
CA LEU A 262 12.20 16.24 -8.84
C LEU A 262 12.22 17.49 -7.94
N LYS A 263 12.28 18.69 -8.55
CA LYS A 263 12.08 19.98 -7.86
C LYS A 263 10.67 20.56 -8.03
N GLY A 264 9.83 19.90 -8.84
CA GLY A 264 8.50 20.37 -9.26
C GLY A 264 7.33 19.53 -8.77
N LEU A 265 7.57 18.42 -8.06
CA LEU A 265 6.54 17.79 -7.22
C LEU A 265 6.15 18.80 -6.15
N ASP A 266 5.04 19.49 -6.38
CA ASP A 266 4.30 20.28 -5.40
C ASP A 266 3.69 19.33 -4.35
N LEU A 267 4.57 18.59 -3.68
CA LEU A 267 4.28 17.93 -2.41
C LEU A 267 3.99 19.08 -1.46
N HIS A 268 2.84 19.05 -0.81
CA HIS A 268 2.47 19.96 0.26
C HIS A 268 3.34 19.72 1.53
N THR A 269 4.66 19.67 1.36
CA THR A 269 5.71 19.28 2.31
C THR A 269 6.94 20.08 1.89
N GLY A 270 7.32 21.08 2.67
CA GLY A 270 8.31 22.09 2.31
C GLY A 270 9.70 21.50 1.99
N SER A 271 10.38 22.06 1.00
CA SER A 271 11.79 21.75 0.75
C SER A 271 12.69 22.60 1.65
N PHE A 272 13.64 21.97 2.33
CA PHE A 272 14.65 22.66 3.14
C PHE A 272 16.03 22.51 2.50
N THR A 273 16.82 23.57 2.54
CA THR A 273 18.24 23.52 2.16
C THR A 273 19.09 22.95 3.30
N LEU A 274 20.22 22.31 2.97
CA LEU A 274 21.14 21.78 3.98
C LEU A 274 21.68 22.91 4.87
N ARG A 275 21.84 24.12 4.31
CA ARG A 275 22.23 25.31 5.08
C ARG A 275 21.20 25.67 6.14
N GLN A 276 19.90 25.63 5.82
CA GLN A 276 18.82 25.88 6.79
C GLN A 276 18.80 24.82 7.89
N ILE A 277 18.96 23.55 7.53
CA ILE A 277 18.95 22.45 8.51
C ILE A 277 20.20 22.47 9.39
N LYS A 278 21.38 22.75 8.84
CA LYS A 278 22.61 22.95 9.62
C LYS A 278 22.46 24.15 10.56
N ALA A 279 21.87 25.25 10.13
CA ALA A 279 21.60 26.38 11.02
C ALA A 279 20.64 25.99 12.15
N ALA A 280 19.56 25.26 11.83
CA ALA A 280 18.56 24.85 12.80
C ALA A 280 19.06 23.84 13.84
N THR A 281 19.95 22.93 13.44
CA THR A 281 20.47 21.84 14.30
C THR A 281 21.83 22.18 14.95
N LYS A 282 22.35 23.40 14.74
CA LYS A 282 23.73 23.79 15.10
C LYS A 282 24.77 22.86 14.50
N ASN A 283 24.62 22.58 13.21
CA ASN A 283 25.44 21.68 12.41
C ASN A 283 25.43 20.25 12.95
N PHE A 284 24.23 19.73 13.24
CA PHE A 284 24.00 18.39 13.81
C PHE A 284 24.79 18.17 15.11
N ASP A 285 24.74 19.15 16.01
CA ASP A 285 25.41 19.09 17.31
C ASP A 285 24.95 17.84 18.07
N VAL A 286 25.90 17.10 18.64
CA VAL A 286 25.64 15.88 19.43
C VAL A 286 24.76 16.21 20.64
N ALA A 287 24.85 17.41 21.20
CA ALA A 287 23.98 17.85 22.29
C ALA A 287 22.49 17.95 21.87
N ASN A 288 22.21 18.10 20.57
CA ASN A 288 20.87 18.13 20.02
C ASN A 288 20.40 16.76 19.52
N LYS A 289 21.21 15.70 19.64
CA LYS A 289 20.83 14.36 19.21
C LYS A 289 19.78 13.79 20.17
N VAL A 290 18.60 13.47 19.63
CA VAL A 290 17.47 12.96 20.43
C VAL A 290 17.29 11.45 20.32
N GLY A 291 17.89 10.82 19.31
CA GLY A 291 17.89 9.36 19.14
C GLY A 291 18.78 8.88 18.00
N GLU A 292 19.10 7.59 18.01
CA GLU A 292 19.83 6.89 16.96
C GLU A 292 19.35 5.45 16.86
N GLY A 293 19.22 4.91 15.65
CA GLY A 293 18.87 3.52 15.40
C GLY A 293 19.27 3.06 14.00
N GLY A 294 18.79 1.89 13.57
CA GLY A 294 19.10 1.31 12.25
C GLY A 294 18.70 2.20 11.06
N PHE A 295 17.78 3.13 11.28
CA PHE A 295 17.25 4.09 10.30
C PHE A 295 17.97 5.45 10.32
N GLY A 296 19.05 5.58 11.10
CA GLY A 296 19.85 6.80 11.20
C GLY A 296 19.66 7.57 12.51
N SER A 297 20.12 8.83 12.52
CA SER A 297 20.17 9.70 13.70
C SER A 297 19.08 10.77 13.64
N VAL A 298 18.49 11.10 14.78
CA VAL A 298 17.48 12.16 14.90
C VAL A 298 18.06 13.30 15.74
N TYR A 299 17.91 14.54 15.26
CA TYR A 299 18.38 15.75 15.92
C TYR A 299 17.22 16.71 16.16
N LYS A 300 17.20 17.36 17.32
CA LYS A 300 16.35 18.51 17.58
C LYS A 300 16.90 19.73 16.85
N GLY A 301 16.04 20.50 16.23
CA GLY A 301 16.39 21.76 15.60
C GLY A 301 15.40 22.88 15.92
N LEU A 302 15.82 24.11 15.68
CA LEU A 302 14.97 25.31 15.77
C LEU A 302 15.08 26.10 14.47
N LEU A 303 13.98 26.20 13.73
CA LEU A 303 13.92 27.00 12.50
C LEU A 303 13.96 28.51 12.82
N LEU A 304 14.24 29.33 11.81
CA LEU A 304 14.37 30.79 11.95
C LEU A 304 13.07 31.49 12.37
N ASP A 305 11.94 30.87 12.07
CA ASP A 305 10.60 31.31 12.46
C ASP A 305 10.23 30.92 13.90
N GLY A 306 11.13 30.21 14.61
CA GLY A 306 10.91 29.71 15.96
C GLY A 306 10.27 28.33 16.03
N THR A 307 9.99 27.69 14.89
CA THR A 307 9.40 26.34 14.86
C THR A 307 10.42 25.30 15.33
N VAL A 308 10.04 24.51 16.34
CA VAL A 308 10.87 23.39 16.83
C VAL A 308 10.65 22.16 15.93
N ILE A 309 11.75 21.57 15.46
CA ILE A 309 11.72 20.47 14.49
C ILE A 309 12.52 19.26 14.97
N ALA A 310 12.14 18.08 14.48
CA ALA A 310 12.96 16.87 14.56
C ALA A 310 13.50 16.55 13.16
N VAL A 311 14.82 16.47 13.04
CA VAL A 311 15.53 16.19 11.79
C VAL A 311 16.07 14.78 11.84
N LYS A 312 15.43 13.88 11.08
CA LYS A 312 15.91 12.51 10.91
C LYS A 312 16.88 12.47 9.74
N GLN A 313 18.14 12.24 10.05
CA GLN A 313 19.21 12.02 9.10
C GLN A 313 19.29 10.53 8.77
N LEU A 314 18.92 10.17 7.55
CA LEU A 314 19.02 8.80 7.08
C LEU A 314 20.46 8.47 6.72
N SER A 315 20.84 7.21 6.93
CA SER A 315 22.19 6.74 6.57
C SER A 315 22.37 6.73 5.05
N SER A 316 23.23 7.60 4.53
CA SER A 316 23.55 7.67 3.09
C SER A 316 24.44 6.53 2.58
N LYS A 317 24.94 5.66 3.48
CA LYS A 317 25.89 4.59 3.16
C LYS A 317 25.25 3.27 2.72
N SER A 318 23.91 3.17 2.66
CA SER A 318 23.23 1.92 2.33
C SER A 318 22.10 2.12 1.32
N LYS A 319 21.88 1.11 0.46
CA LYS A 319 20.69 1.04 -0.42
C LYS A 319 19.38 1.07 0.39
N GLN A 320 19.45 0.65 1.65
CA GLN A 320 18.36 0.66 2.61
C GLN A 320 17.92 2.09 2.95
N GLY A 321 18.84 3.03 3.20
CA GLY A 321 18.51 4.43 3.51
C GLY A 321 17.76 5.16 2.38
N ASN A 322 18.11 4.89 1.12
CA ASN A 322 17.39 5.46 -0.03
C ASN A 322 15.96 4.89 -0.15
N ARG A 323 15.79 3.59 0.09
CA ARG A 323 14.47 2.94 0.08
C ARG A 323 13.61 3.43 1.24
N GLU A 324 14.20 3.61 2.41
CA GLU A 324 13.54 4.17 3.60
C GLU A 324 13.11 5.61 3.37
N PHE A 325 13.96 6.43 2.74
CA PHE A 325 13.62 7.81 2.37
C PHE A 325 12.40 7.88 1.45
N VAL A 326 12.40 7.09 0.37
CA VAL A 326 11.29 7.06 -0.61
C VAL A 326 10.02 6.50 0.03
N ASN A 327 10.13 5.45 0.85
CA ASN A 327 9.00 4.88 1.58
C ASN A 327 8.41 5.88 2.57
N GLU A 328 9.25 6.60 3.33
CA GLU A 328 8.81 7.50 4.39
C GLU A 328 8.16 8.78 3.80
N ILE A 329 8.74 9.36 2.74
CA ILE A 329 8.10 10.43 1.96
C ILE A 329 6.80 9.95 1.30
N GLY A 330 6.82 8.76 0.69
CA GLY A 330 5.67 8.19 0.00
C GLY A 330 4.50 7.87 0.93
N MET A 331 4.77 7.39 2.15
CA MET A 331 3.73 7.07 3.13
C MET A 331 3.18 8.32 3.82
N ILE A 332 4.02 9.29 4.22
CA ILE A 332 3.57 10.40 5.07
C ILE A 332 2.99 11.56 4.25
N SER A 333 3.43 11.76 3.00
CA SER A 333 2.78 12.72 2.08
C SER A 333 1.29 12.39 1.83
N ALA A 334 0.88 11.15 2.08
CA ALA A 334 -0.49 10.68 1.93
C ALA A 334 -1.29 10.67 3.24
N LEU A 335 -0.70 10.99 4.39
CA LEU A 335 -1.32 10.87 5.72
C LEU A 335 -1.24 12.20 6.49
N GLN A 336 -2.23 13.08 6.28
CA GLN A 336 -2.44 14.23 7.17
C GLN A 336 -3.59 13.92 8.12
N HIS A 337 -3.26 13.46 9.34
CA HIS A 337 -4.25 13.18 10.38
C HIS A 337 -3.87 13.91 11.69
N PRO A 338 -4.81 14.47 12.45
CA PRO A 338 -4.52 15.20 13.71
C PRO A 338 -3.75 14.40 14.77
N ASN A 339 -3.76 13.07 14.66
CA ASN A 339 -3.09 12.16 15.60
C ASN A 339 -1.82 11.52 15.01
N LEU A 340 -1.32 12.00 13.87
CA LEU A 340 -0.08 11.55 13.25
C LEU A 340 0.93 12.70 13.24
N VAL A 341 2.20 12.37 13.51
CA VAL A 341 3.26 13.37 13.52
C VAL A 341 3.39 13.99 12.13
N LYS A 342 3.30 15.31 12.07
CA LYS A 342 3.38 16.09 10.85
C LYS A 342 4.79 16.09 10.27
N LEU A 343 4.92 15.63 9.03
CA LEU A 343 6.11 15.87 8.21
C LEU A 343 6.03 17.29 7.65
N TYR A 344 6.99 18.14 8.05
CA TYR A 344 7.12 19.48 7.50
C TYR A 344 7.80 19.48 6.14
N GLY A 345 8.75 18.58 5.91
CA GLY A 345 9.60 18.68 4.73
C GLY A 345 10.69 17.63 4.59
N CYS A 346 11.45 17.75 3.52
CA CYS A 346 12.70 17.00 3.35
C CYS A 346 13.82 17.91 2.83
N CYS A 347 15.07 17.48 3.03
CA CYS A 347 16.25 18.07 2.42
C CYS A 347 16.97 16.97 1.62
N ILE A 348 17.19 17.25 0.33
CA ILE A 348 17.90 16.39 -0.61
C ILE A 348 19.00 17.25 -1.22
N GLU A 349 20.14 17.34 -0.55
CA GLU A 349 21.31 18.06 -1.02
C GLU A 349 22.55 17.19 -0.78
N GLU A 350 23.43 17.12 -1.77
CA GLU A 350 24.62 16.25 -1.75
C GLU A 350 24.24 14.77 -1.49
N ASP A 351 24.97 14.09 -0.61
CA ASP A 351 24.67 12.74 -0.13
C ASP A 351 23.89 12.76 1.20
N GLN A 352 23.11 13.81 1.47
CA GLN A 352 22.33 13.95 2.71
C GLN A 352 20.83 13.84 2.41
N LEU A 353 20.23 12.76 2.92
CA LEU A 353 18.78 12.55 2.92
C LEU A 353 18.24 12.83 4.31
N LEU A 354 17.54 13.95 4.46
CA LEU A 354 17.00 14.41 5.73
C LEU A 354 15.49 14.57 5.66
N LEU A 355 14.79 14.13 6.70
CA LEU A 355 13.36 14.33 6.90
C LEU A 355 13.13 15.26 8.08
N VAL A 356 12.23 16.23 7.89
CA VAL A 356 11.95 17.29 8.86
C VAL A 356 10.52 17.13 9.37
N TYR A 357 10.40 16.82 10.65
CA TYR A 357 9.14 16.59 11.34
C TYR A 357 8.84 17.70 12.34
N GLU A 358 7.58 17.79 12.76
CA GLU A 358 7.26 18.43 14.02
C GLU A 358 7.97 17.74 15.18
N TYR A 359 8.49 18.55 16.11
CA TYR A 359 9.15 18.04 17.29
C TYR A 359 8.13 17.68 18.37
N MET A 360 8.18 16.43 18.85
CA MET A 360 7.33 15.96 19.93
C MET A 360 8.08 16.06 21.27
N GLU A 361 7.61 16.94 22.17
CA GLU A 361 8.30 17.22 23.45
C GLU A 361 8.39 16.01 24.39
N ASN A 362 7.45 15.06 24.29
CA ASN A 362 7.36 13.89 25.17
C ASN A 362 8.12 12.65 24.69
N ASN A 363 8.96 12.77 23.65
CA ASN A 363 9.80 11.69 23.12
C ASN A 363 8.97 10.43 22.72
N SER A 364 9.56 9.23 22.70
CA SER A 364 8.90 7.99 22.23
C SER A 364 7.73 7.53 23.10
N LEU A 365 6.70 6.94 22.49
CA LEU A 365 5.59 6.33 23.22
C LEU A 365 6.10 5.14 24.04
N ALA A 366 7.05 4.35 23.52
CA ALA A 366 7.70 3.32 24.34
C ALA A 366 8.35 3.89 25.60
N ARG A 367 8.97 5.07 25.54
CA ARG A 367 9.55 5.70 26.72
C ARG A 367 8.47 6.22 27.66
N ALA A 368 7.39 6.82 27.14
CA ALA A 368 6.25 7.24 27.95
C ALA A 368 5.53 6.05 28.61
N LEU A 369 5.40 4.90 27.93
CA LEU A 369 4.77 3.69 28.47
C LEU A 369 5.69 2.93 29.44
N PHE A 370 6.99 2.85 29.15
CA PHE A 370 7.93 2.01 29.89
C PHE A 370 8.78 2.76 30.93
N GLU A 371 8.90 4.10 30.90
CA GLU A 371 9.42 4.88 32.05
C GLU A 371 8.33 5.12 33.11
N VAL A 372 7.06 5.25 32.71
CA VAL A 372 5.93 5.32 33.66
C VAL A 372 5.76 4.01 34.43
N ALA A 373 6.12 2.86 33.84
CA ALA A 373 6.15 1.58 34.57
C ALA A 373 7.18 1.56 35.73
N LYS A 374 8.26 2.34 35.65
CA LYS A 374 9.20 2.52 36.77
C LYS A 374 8.65 3.42 37.87
N LEU A 375 7.77 4.38 37.54
CA LEU A 375 7.10 5.29 38.49
C LEU A 375 5.78 4.72 39.03
N CYS A 376 5.08 3.86 38.29
CA CYS A 376 3.83 3.22 38.69
C CYS A 376 3.98 2.20 39.82
N ILE A 377 5.20 1.74 40.12
CA ILE A 377 5.46 0.96 41.34
C ILE A 377 5.42 1.86 42.59
N LEU A 378 5.48 3.19 42.45
CA LEU A 378 5.53 4.15 43.57
C LEU A 378 4.31 5.08 43.70
N GLY A 379 3.29 4.99 42.83
CA GLY A 379 2.21 5.98 42.76
C GLY A 379 0.82 5.41 42.60
N TYR A 380 0.39 4.51 43.49
CA TYR A 380 -1.05 4.35 43.77
C TYR A 380 -1.57 5.72 44.23
N TYR A 381 -2.42 6.39 43.44
CA TYR A 381 -3.55 7.27 43.83
C TYR A 381 -3.87 8.29 42.71
N SER A 382 -5.16 8.33 42.34
CA SER A 382 -5.91 9.45 41.73
C SER A 382 -6.01 9.57 40.20
N ASN A 383 -7.19 9.15 39.73
CA ASN A 383 -8.08 9.72 38.70
C ASN A 383 -7.71 9.68 37.20
N ASN A 384 -8.56 8.94 36.49
CA ASN A 384 -9.05 9.08 35.12
C ASN A 384 -8.50 10.25 34.29
N HIS A 385 -7.82 9.96 33.18
CA HIS A 385 -8.02 10.61 31.89
C HIS A 385 -7.46 9.74 30.74
N THR A 386 -8.20 9.73 29.63
CA THR A 386 -8.03 8.94 28.40
C THR A 386 -6.73 9.28 27.64
N LEU A 387 -5.97 8.27 27.21
CA LEU A 387 -4.73 8.38 26.41
C LEU A 387 -4.91 7.80 25.01
N VAL A 388 -4.56 8.56 23.96
CA VAL A 388 -4.41 8.08 22.56
C VAL A 388 -3.28 8.88 21.88
N TYR A 389 -2.12 8.25 21.59
CA TYR A 389 -1.03 8.79 20.73
C TYR A 389 -0.16 7.64 20.18
N ALA A 390 0.40 7.80 18.97
CA ALA A 390 1.24 6.81 18.27
C ALA A 390 2.69 7.28 18.03
N ASP A 391 3.58 6.29 17.94
CA ASP A 391 5.03 6.29 18.18
C ASP A 391 5.89 6.64 16.95
N ILE A 392 7.02 7.36 17.12
CA ILE A 392 8.06 7.55 16.08
C ILE A 392 9.42 6.96 16.50
N ILE A 393 9.60 6.47 17.72
CA ILE A 393 10.96 6.15 18.21
C ILE A 393 11.15 4.68 18.64
N SER A 394 10.13 3.82 18.58
CA SER A 394 10.28 2.43 19.06
C SER A 394 10.10 1.34 18.00
N ILE A 395 11.11 1.18 17.14
CA ILE A 395 11.45 -0.12 16.52
C ILE A 395 12.96 -0.34 16.66
N SER A 396 13.50 -0.22 17.89
CA SER A 396 14.94 -0.37 18.15
C SER A 396 15.30 -1.07 19.46
N SER A 397 14.36 -1.74 20.15
CA SER A 397 14.67 -2.50 21.37
C SER A 397 14.27 -3.98 21.36
N LEU A 398 14.01 -4.57 20.20
CA LEU A 398 13.79 -6.02 20.05
C LEU A 398 14.77 -6.64 19.05
N SER A 399 16.07 -6.44 19.29
CA SER A 399 17.09 -7.41 18.89
C SER A 399 18.29 -7.26 19.83
N SER A 400 18.25 -7.99 20.94
CA SER A 400 19.45 -8.47 21.65
C SER A 400 19.55 -9.95 21.40
#